data_AF-A0A0F9GPL7-F1
#
_entry.id   AF-A0A0F9GPL7-F1
#
_cell.length_a   1.000
_cell.length_b   1.000
_cell.length_c   1.000
_cell.angle_alpha   90.00
_cell.angle_beta   90.00
_cell.angle_gamma   90.00
#
_symmetry.space_group_name_H-M   'P 1'
#
loop_
_entity.id
_entity.type
_entity.pdbx_description
1 polymer ?
#
loop_
_entity_poly.entity_id
_entity_poly.type
_entity_poly.pdbx_seq_one_letter_code
_entity_poly.pdbx_strand_id
1 'polypeptide(L)'
;SDIPEKVQEEYFKQAKEKDLEITTAGFMREGQKNKPKPETPKMVDGEYGVVYADPPWEYDSSRSIKVKSCLSGDNQYHYPYMPIEQICALPIKRIIDIDSSLLFLWVTSPKLNLAFQVIESWGFNYSTVAFVWEKIKISPGYYTLSSIEFCLVSRCGNIPQPRGRRNVRQFFQEERTEHSKKPDGIRNLITEMFPTQRKVELFARERIKGWDVWGNEIKSNIKLVKRKLND
;
A
#
# COMPACT_ATOMS: atom_id res chain seq x y z
N SER A 1 1.83 13.83 -26.04
CA SER A 1 1.50 12.45 -25.62
C SER A 1 2.84 11.74 -25.44
N ASP A 2 3.30 11.57 -24.20
CA ASP A 2 4.63 11.03 -23.88
C ASP A 2 4.62 9.49 -23.87
N ILE A 3 4.19 8.88 -24.98
CA ILE A 3 4.21 7.43 -25.16
C ILE A 3 5.26 7.11 -26.23
N PRO A 4 6.31 6.31 -25.93
CA PRO A 4 7.36 6.00 -26.89
C PRO A 4 6.81 5.37 -28.17
N GLU A 5 7.33 5.75 -29.33
CA GLU A 5 6.85 5.34 -30.66
C GLU A 5 6.74 3.81 -30.80
N LYS A 6 7.71 3.07 -30.27
CA LYS A 6 7.71 1.60 -30.22
C LYS A 6 6.47 1.00 -29.50
N VAL A 7 6.02 1.63 -28.41
CA VAL A 7 4.83 1.20 -27.67
C VAL A 7 3.56 1.46 -28.49
N GLN A 8 3.56 2.52 -29.28
CA GLN A 8 2.44 2.84 -30.17
C GLN A 8 2.33 1.79 -31.28
N GLU A 9 3.44 1.47 -31.94
CA GLU A 9 3.51 0.46 -33.00
C GLU A 9 3.08 -0.92 -32.51
N GLU A 10 3.55 -1.35 -31.32
CA GLU A 10 3.16 -2.62 -30.71
C GLU A 10 1.66 -2.67 -30.38
N TYR A 11 1.07 -1.57 -29.86
CA TYR A 11 -0.36 -1.50 -29.59
C TYR A 11 -1.19 -1.67 -30.87
N PHE A 12 -0.87 -0.92 -31.93
CA PHE A 12 -1.59 -1.01 -33.20
C PHE A 12 -1.45 -2.40 -33.84
N LYS A 13 -0.27 -3.01 -33.74
CA LYS A 13 -0.03 -4.38 -34.20
C LYS A 13 -0.91 -5.40 -33.45
N GLN A 14 -0.94 -5.34 -32.12
CA GLN A 14 -1.76 -6.25 -31.30
C GLN A 14 -3.26 -6.05 -31.55
N ALA A 15 -3.72 -4.80 -31.73
CA ALA A 15 -5.10 -4.51 -32.04
C ALA A 15 -5.51 -5.14 -33.38
N LYS A 16 -4.65 -5.05 -34.39
CA LYS A 16 -4.86 -5.67 -35.70
C LYS A 16 -4.84 -7.19 -35.67
N GLU A 17 -3.91 -7.80 -34.91
CA GLU A 17 -3.80 -9.26 -34.80
C GLU A 17 -4.98 -9.90 -34.05
N LYS A 18 -5.57 -9.18 -33.10
CA LYS A 18 -6.66 -9.67 -32.24
C LYS A 18 -8.04 -9.15 -32.63
N ASP A 19 -8.14 -8.43 -33.75
CA ASP A 19 -9.38 -7.79 -34.22
C ASP A 19 -10.06 -6.92 -33.14
N LEU A 20 -9.25 -6.11 -32.44
CA LEU A 20 -9.70 -5.25 -31.36
C LEU A 20 -9.87 -3.81 -31.86
N GLU A 21 -10.92 -3.14 -31.38
CA GLU A 21 -11.12 -1.70 -31.63
C GLU A 21 -10.01 -0.87 -30.99
N ILE A 22 -9.40 0.01 -31.80
CA ILE A 22 -8.40 0.97 -31.34
C ILE A 22 -9.12 2.11 -30.63
N THR A 23 -8.83 2.31 -29.35
CA THR A 23 -9.45 3.37 -28.56
C THR A 23 -8.39 4.23 -27.88
N THR A 24 -8.69 5.52 -27.67
CA THR A 24 -7.83 6.43 -26.91
C THR A 24 -7.56 5.89 -25.51
N ALA A 25 -8.57 5.31 -24.86
CA ALA A 25 -8.43 4.70 -23.54
C ALA A 25 -7.50 3.47 -23.55
N GLY A 26 -7.61 2.61 -24.56
CA GLY A 26 -6.73 1.45 -24.73
C GLY A 26 -5.28 1.86 -24.99
N PHE A 27 -5.07 2.87 -25.84
CA PHE A 27 -3.75 3.43 -26.14
C PHE A 27 -3.09 4.07 -24.91
N MET A 28 -3.83 4.86 -24.14
CA MET A 28 -3.35 5.46 -22.90
C MET A 28 -2.99 4.40 -21.84
N ARG A 29 -3.75 3.29 -21.77
CA ARG A 29 -3.44 2.14 -20.90
C ARG A 29 -2.12 1.47 -21.30
N GLU A 30 -1.89 1.26 -22.58
CA GLU A 30 -0.67 0.62 -23.06
C GLU A 30 0.57 1.50 -22.84
N GLY A 31 0.42 2.81 -23.02
CA GLY A 31 1.44 3.79 -22.63
C GLY A 31 1.79 3.75 -21.14
N GLN A 32 0.80 3.60 -20.25
CA GLN A 32 1.04 3.49 -18.81
C GLN A 32 1.76 2.20 -18.40
N LYS A 33 1.40 1.05 -18.98
CA LYS A 33 2.09 -0.23 -18.71
C LYS A 33 3.58 -0.19 -19.06
N ASN A 34 3.92 0.56 -20.10
CA ASN A 34 5.28 0.69 -20.59
C ASN A 34 6.05 1.87 -19.98
N LYS A 35 5.47 2.61 -19.03
CA LYS A 35 6.23 3.60 -18.28
C LYS A 35 7.29 2.88 -17.43
N PRO A 36 8.54 3.37 -17.42
CA PRO A 36 9.57 2.81 -16.55
C PRO A 36 9.06 2.85 -15.10
N LYS A 37 9.11 1.69 -14.44
CA LYS A 37 8.75 1.61 -13.02
C LYS A 37 9.77 2.44 -12.23
N PRO A 38 9.34 3.33 -11.33
CA PRO A 38 10.25 4.10 -10.50
C PRO A 38 11.10 3.14 -9.66
N GLU A 39 12.40 3.43 -9.54
CA GLU A 39 13.29 2.65 -8.69
C GLU A 39 12.85 2.70 -7.24
N THR A 40 12.85 1.55 -6.57
CA THR A 40 12.58 1.43 -5.15
C THR A 40 13.63 2.21 -4.35
N PRO A 41 13.26 3.24 -3.57
CA PRO A 41 14.23 4.04 -2.82
C PRO A 41 15.02 3.18 -1.84
N LYS A 42 16.32 3.45 -1.68
CA LYS A 42 17.13 2.76 -0.67
C LYS A 42 16.61 3.06 0.74
N MET A 43 16.45 2.02 1.55
CA MET A 43 16.20 2.16 2.98
C MET A 43 17.52 2.38 3.72
N VAL A 44 17.51 3.29 4.69
CA VAL A 44 18.61 3.48 5.64
C VAL A 44 18.17 2.99 7.01
N ASP A 45 19.12 2.56 7.85
CA ASP A 45 18.82 2.05 9.19
C ASP A 45 18.07 3.08 10.03
N GLY A 46 17.24 2.61 10.96
CA GLY A 46 16.42 3.47 11.80
C GLY A 46 15.90 2.71 13.02
N GLU A 47 15.24 3.46 13.90
CA GLU A 47 14.61 2.93 15.10
C GLU A 47 13.20 3.53 15.20
N TYR A 48 12.25 2.88 14.52
CA TYR A 48 10.84 3.24 14.52
C TYR A 48 10.06 2.32 15.45
N GLY A 49 9.31 2.91 16.38
CA GLY A 49 8.34 2.19 17.21
C GLY A 49 7.00 1.98 16.51
N VAL A 50 6.72 2.75 15.45
CA VAL A 50 5.48 2.63 14.66
C VAL A 50 5.80 2.64 13.18
N VAL A 51 5.34 1.61 12.47
CA VAL A 51 5.36 1.49 11.02
C VAL A 51 3.92 1.48 10.52
N TYR A 52 3.62 2.27 9.50
CA TYR A 52 2.34 2.27 8.79
C TYR A 52 2.62 1.97 7.31
N ALA A 53 1.91 1.02 6.73
CA ALA A 53 2.19 0.57 5.37
C ALA A 53 0.91 0.30 4.58
N ASP A 54 0.90 0.75 3.32
CA ASP A 54 -0.12 0.40 2.32
C ASP A 54 0.58 -0.17 1.07
N PRO A 55 0.99 -1.46 1.10
CA PRO A 55 1.74 -2.03 -0.01
C PRO A 55 0.94 -2.02 -1.32
N PRO A 56 1.62 -1.86 -2.47
CA PRO A 56 0.99 -1.87 -3.78
C PRO A 56 0.70 -3.32 -4.20
N TRP A 57 -0.29 -3.94 -3.57
CA TRP A 57 -0.71 -5.32 -3.80
C TRP A 57 -0.98 -5.59 -5.28
N GLU A 58 -0.36 -6.63 -5.83
CA GLU A 58 -0.64 -7.08 -7.19
C GLU A 58 -2.05 -7.68 -7.28
N TYR A 59 -2.85 -7.25 -8.25
CA TYR A 59 -4.14 -7.86 -8.57
C TYR A 59 -4.09 -8.54 -9.92
N ASP A 60 -4.55 -9.78 -9.96
CA ASP A 60 -4.77 -10.50 -11.22
C ASP A 60 -6.04 -9.96 -11.88
N SER A 61 -5.86 -9.12 -12.90
CA SER A 61 -6.95 -8.54 -13.69
C SER A 61 -7.68 -9.56 -14.56
N SER A 62 -7.19 -10.81 -14.67
CA SER A 62 -7.85 -11.84 -15.48
C SER A 62 -9.17 -12.31 -14.87
N ARG A 63 -9.37 -12.09 -13.56
CA ARG A 63 -10.56 -12.57 -12.85
C ARG A 63 -11.73 -11.61 -12.93
N SER A 64 -11.54 -10.32 -13.27
CA SER A 64 -12.60 -9.30 -13.31
C SER A 64 -13.88 -9.85 -13.94
N ILE A 65 -15.04 -9.69 -13.29
CA ILE A 65 -16.33 -10.03 -13.93
C ILE A 65 -16.41 -9.19 -15.21
N LYS A 66 -16.17 -9.85 -16.35
CA LYS A 66 -16.27 -9.25 -17.67
C LYS A 66 -17.73 -8.98 -17.95
N VAL A 67 -18.23 -7.84 -17.48
CA VAL A 67 -19.47 -7.30 -18.03
C VAL A 67 -19.16 -6.99 -19.49
N LYS A 68 -19.90 -7.61 -20.42
CA LYS A 68 -19.81 -7.31 -21.86
C LYS A 68 -20.38 -5.91 -22.09
N SER A 69 -19.62 -4.89 -21.78
CA SER A 69 -19.96 -3.50 -22.05
C SER A 69 -18.67 -2.73 -22.29
N CYS A 70 -18.65 -1.93 -23.36
CA CYS A 70 -17.61 -0.95 -23.69
C CYS A 70 -17.44 0.16 -22.62
N LEU A 71 -18.32 0.21 -21.62
CA LEU A 71 -18.24 1.06 -20.43
C LEU A 71 -17.73 0.32 -19.19
N SER A 72 -17.38 -0.98 -19.31
CA SER A 72 -16.71 -1.74 -18.26
C SER A 72 -15.24 -1.34 -18.23
N GLY A 73 -15.02 -0.08 -17.89
CA GLY A 73 -13.72 0.42 -17.50
C GLY A 73 -13.27 -0.38 -16.30
N ASP A 74 -12.45 -1.40 -16.56
CA ASP A 74 -11.30 -1.67 -15.72
C ASP A 74 -10.64 -0.29 -15.48
N ASN A 75 -11.02 0.37 -14.38
CA ASN A 75 -10.52 1.67 -13.92
C ASN A 75 -9.09 1.50 -13.38
N GLN A 76 -8.27 0.92 -14.22
CA GLN A 76 -6.88 0.58 -14.06
C GLN A 76 -6.04 1.81 -14.40
N TYR A 77 -6.15 2.85 -13.57
CA TYR A 77 -5.06 3.81 -13.40
C TYR A 77 -4.03 3.11 -12.51
N HIS A 78 -3.21 2.26 -13.13
CA HIS A 78 -2.34 1.32 -12.42
C HIS A 78 -1.07 2.00 -11.94
N TYR A 79 -0.95 2.13 -10.63
CA TYR A 79 0.35 2.23 -9.97
C TYR A 79 1.14 0.94 -10.26
N PRO A 80 2.47 1.01 -10.43
CA PRO A 80 3.28 -0.19 -10.60
C PRO A 80 3.16 -1.03 -9.33
N TYR A 81 2.44 -2.15 -9.43
CA TYR A 81 2.34 -3.14 -8.37
C TYR A 81 3.71 -3.73 -8.06
N MET A 82 3.88 -4.18 -6.82
CA MET A 82 5.08 -4.87 -6.36
C MET A 82 4.72 -6.35 -6.11
N PRO A 83 5.43 -7.30 -6.75
CA PRO A 83 5.27 -8.73 -6.44
C PRO A 83 5.43 -9.00 -4.95
N ILE A 84 4.70 -9.98 -4.43
CA ILE A 84 4.69 -10.29 -3.00
C ILE A 84 6.09 -10.60 -2.47
N GLU A 85 6.92 -11.28 -3.27
CA GLU A 85 8.30 -11.61 -2.94
C GLU A 85 9.15 -10.36 -2.72
N GLN A 86 8.93 -9.31 -3.53
CA GLN A 86 9.63 -8.04 -3.40
C GLN A 86 9.15 -7.26 -2.17
N ILE A 87 7.85 -7.30 -1.86
CA ILE A 87 7.30 -6.70 -0.64
C ILE A 87 7.92 -7.38 0.59
N CYS A 88 7.92 -8.71 0.62
CA CYS A 88 8.49 -9.50 1.72
C CYS A 88 10.01 -9.30 1.87
N ALA A 89 10.73 -9.08 0.76
CA ALA A 89 12.18 -8.86 0.77
C ALA A 89 12.60 -7.47 1.26
N LEU A 90 11.67 -6.53 1.50
CA LEU A 90 12.02 -5.23 2.05
C LEU A 90 12.69 -5.40 3.43
N PRO A 91 13.82 -4.71 3.69
CA PRO A 91 14.63 -4.94 4.88
C PRO A 91 14.07 -4.20 6.11
N ILE A 92 12.78 -4.39 6.42
CA ILE A 92 12.06 -3.64 7.46
C ILE A 92 12.67 -3.84 8.85
N LYS A 93 13.22 -5.04 9.13
CA LYS A 93 13.95 -5.33 10.38
C LYS A 93 15.12 -4.38 10.68
N ARG A 94 15.64 -3.68 9.65
CA ARG A 94 16.73 -2.70 9.80
C ARG A 94 16.27 -1.31 10.25
N ILE A 95 14.99 -1.00 10.11
CA ILE A 95 14.45 0.34 10.40
C ILE A 95 13.58 0.39 11.66
N ILE A 96 13.21 -0.76 12.21
CA ILE A 96 12.35 -0.84 13.38
C ILE A 96 13.16 -1.03 14.67
N ASP A 97 12.54 -0.62 15.77
CA ASP A 97 12.92 -1.09 17.10
C ASP A 97 12.46 -2.56 17.25
N ILE A 98 13.40 -3.49 17.42
CA ILE A 98 13.10 -4.94 17.48
C ILE A 98 12.51 -5.36 18.83
N ASP A 99 12.76 -4.57 19.88
CA ASP A 99 12.29 -4.84 21.24
C ASP A 99 10.92 -4.20 21.47
N SER A 100 10.60 -3.14 20.74
CA SER A 100 9.31 -2.47 20.86
C SER A 100 8.86 -1.73 19.60
N SER A 101 8.19 -2.44 18.69
CA SER A 101 7.54 -1.80 17.54
C SER A 101 6.21 -2.42 17.13
N LEU A 102 5.41 -1.61 16.44
CA LEU A 102 4.15 -2.00 15.83
C LEU A 102 4.14 -1.74 14.33
N LEU A 103 3.51 -2.65 13.60
CA LEU A 103 3.18 -2.50 12.19
C LEU A 103 1.66 -2.37 12.04
N PHE A 104 1.22 -1.27 11.45
CA PHE A 104 -0.12 -1.06 10.93
C PHE A 104 -0.10 -1.31 9.42
N LEU A 105 -0.71 -2.40 8.98
CA LEU A 105 -0.64 -2.87 7.59
C LEU A 105 -2.02 -2.87 6.94
N TRP A 106 -2.19 -2.07 5.90
CA TRP A 106 -3.40 -2.11 5.08
C TRP A 106 -3.43 -3.32 4.16
N VAL A 107 -4.60 -3.93 4.08
CA VAL A 107 -4.87 -5.06 3.21
C VAL A 107 -6.33 -5.06 2.77
N THR A 108 -6.55 -5.51 1.54
CA THR A 108 -7.90 -5.76 1.02
C THR A 108 -8.30 -7.21 1.23
N SER A 109 -9.59 -7.51 1.30
CA SER A 109 -10.09 -8.86 1.59
C SER A 109 -9.45 -9.97 0.72
N PRO A 110 -9.28 -9.82 -0.61
CA PRO A 110 -8.66 -10.85 -1.45
C PRO A 110 -7.16 -11.07 -1.21
N LYS A 111 -6.50 -10.16 -0.47
CA LYS A 111 -5.05 -10.18 -0.21
C LYS A 111 -4.73 -10.49 1.25
N LEU A 112 -5.75 -10.79 2.06
CA LEU A 112 -5.60 -11.02 3.49
C LEU A 112 -4.62 -12.15 3.82
N ASN A 113 -4.63 -13.23 3.04
CA ASN A 113 -3.69 -14.33 3.19
C ASN A 113 -2.23 -13.91 2.93
N LEU A 114 -1.99 -13.00 1.98
CA LEU A 114 -0.65 -12.51 1.66
C LEU A 114 -0.12 -11.54 2.73
N ALA A 115 -1.00 -10.78 3.39
CA ALA A 115 -0.59 -9.88 4.46
C ALA A 115 0.11 -10.61 5.62
N PHE A 116 -0.32 -11.83 5.96
CA PHE A 116 0.37 -12.63 6.99
C PHE A 116 1.80 -13.00 6.57
N GLN A 117 2.04 -13.29 5.30
CA GLN A 117 3.40 -13.54 4.78
C GLN A 117 4.29 -12.31 4.91
N VAL A 118 3.75 -11.13 4.62
CA VAL A 118 4.48 -9.84 4.77
C VAL A 118 4.80 -9.57 6.24
N ILE A 119 3.81 -9.74 7.12
CA ILE A 119 3.96 -9.55 8.58
C ILE A 119 5.12 -10.40 9.12
N GLU A 120 5.11 -11.69 8.80
CA GLU A 120 6.15 -12.63 9.24
C GLU A 120 7.53 -12.30 8.65
N SER A 121 7.60 -12.02 7.34
CA SER A 121 8.84 -11.69 6.64
C SER A 121 9.51 -10.44 7.24
N TRP A 122 8.71 -9.44 7.59
CA TRP A 122 9.18 -8.20 8.20
C TRP A 122 9.52 -8.34 9.70
N GLY A 123 9.30 -9.50 10.30
CA GLY A 123 9.66 -9.79 11.70
C GLY A 123 8.59 -9.43 12.73
N PHE A 124 7.35 -9.25 12.30
CA PHE A 124 6.22 -8.97 13.18
C PHE A 124 5.39 -10.23 13.40
N ASN A 125 4.66 -10.24 14.51
CA ASN A 125 3.62 -11.24 14.79
C ASN A 125 2.26 -10.56 14.75
N TYR A 126 1.33 -11.12 13.96
CA TYR A 126 -0.04 -10.60 13.89
C TYR A 126 -0.68 -10.55 15.28
N SER A 127 -1.39 -9.45 15.57
CA SER A 127 -2.08 -9.27 16.84
C SER A 127 -3.61 -9.20 16.66
N THR A 128 -4.09 -8.24 15.87
CA THR A 128 -5.54 -8.07 15.63
C THR A 128 -5.79 -7.15 14.43
N VAL A 129 -7.05 -6.97 14.04
CA VAL A 129 -7.48 -5.87 13.16
C VAL A 129 -7.50 -4.59 13.98
N ALA A 130 -6.65 -3.61 13.64
CA ALA A 130 -6.65 -2.31 14.30
C ALA A 130 -7.79 -1.42 13.80
N PHE A 131 -8.02 -1.41 12.49
CA PHE A 131 -9.06 -0.61 11.87
C PHE A 131 -9.77 -1.36 10.74
N VAL A 132 -11.06 -1.09 10.59
CA VAL A 132 -11.90 -1.51 9.47
C VAL A 132 -12.42 -0.24 8.82
N TRP A 133 -12.14 -0.07 7.53
CA TRP A 133 -12.67 1.03 6.74
C TRP A 133 -13.74 0.51 5.80
N GLU A 134 -14.98 0.93 6.02
CA GLU A 134 -16.07 0.78 5.08
C GLU A 134 -16.09 1.95 4.09
N LYS A 135 -15.98 1.62 2.81
CA LYS A 135 -16.21 2.53 1.69
C LYS A 135 -17.70 2.63 1.43
N ILE A 136 -18.24 3.84 1.52
CA ILE A 136 -19.65 4.12 1.24
C ILE A 136 -20.04 3.68 -0.19
N LYS A 137 -19.14 3.85 -1.17
CA LYS A 137 -19.33 3.36 -2.53
C LYS A 137 -18.87 1.91 -2.66
N ILE A 138 -19.85 1.03 -2.73
CA ILE A 138 -19.67 -0.41 -2.82
C ILE A 138 -19.14 -0.81 -4.21
N SER A 139 -18.16 -1.72 -4.24
CA SER A 139 -17.65 -2.31 -5.48
C SER A 139 -18.23 -3.72 -5.68
N PRO A 140 -18.51 -4.14 -6.93
CA PRO A 140 -18.82 -5.53 -7.21
C PRO A 140 -17.68 -6.45 -6.76
N GLY A 141 -18.02 -7.60 -6.18
CA GLY A 141 -17.08 -8.66 -5.86
C GLY A 141 -17.59 -10.01 -6.37
N TYR A 142 -16.75 -11.04 -6.33
CA TYR A 142 -17.09 -12.36 -6.87
C TYR A 142 -18.10 -13.13 -6.03
N TYR A 143 -17.98 -13.00 -4.71
CA TYR A 143 -18.81 -13.73 -3.75
C TYR A 143 -19.84 -12.82 -3.09
N THR A 144 -19.40 -11.63 -2.71
CA THR A 144 -20.22 -10.57 -2.12
C THR A 144 -19.78 -9.23 -2.64
N LEU A 145 -20.63 -8.22 -2.46
CA LEU A 145 -20.26 -6.83 -2.65
C LEU A 145 -19.11 -6.44 -1.71
N SER A 146 -18.08 -5.81 -2.26
CA SER A 146 -16.87 -5.44 -1.53
C SER A 146 -16.91 -3.96 -1.16
N SER A 147 -17.09 -3.67 0.12
CA SER A 147 -17.05 -2.30 0.67
C SER A 147 -15.91 -2.08 1.66
N ILE A 148 -15.33 -3.12 2.25
CA ILE A 148 -14.40 -2.99 3.37
C ILE A 148 -12.92 -3.17 2.99
N GLU A 149 -12.05 -2.43 3.68
CA GLU A 149 -10.61 -2.68 3.78
C GLU A 149 -10.18 -2.81 5.25
N PHE A 150 -9.14 -3.59 5.50
CA PHE A 150 -8.62 -3.85 6.83
C PHE A 150 -7.27 -3.15 7.03
N CYS A 151 -7.05 -2.58 8.21
CA CYS A 151 -5.74 -2.25 8.72
C CYS A 151 -5.42 -3.19 9.88
N LEU A 152 -4.51 -4.14 9.64
CA LEU A 152 -4.05 -5.07 10.67
C LEU A 152 -3.03 -4.37 11.57
N VAL A 153 -2.96 -4.78 12.84
CA VAL A 153 -1.84 -4.43 13.71
C VAL A 153 -1.08 -5.69 14.12
N SER A 154 0.25 -5.59 14.02
CA SER A 154 1.20 -6.65 14.34
C SER A 154 2.31 -6.08 15.20
N ARG A 155 2.93 -6.92 16.04
CA ARG A 155 3.94 -6.50 17.02
C ARG A 155 5.28 -7.18 16.81
N CYS A 156 6.36 -6.43 17.00
CA CYS A 156 7.71 -6.94 17.20
C CYS A 156 8.12 -6.56 18.64
N GLY A 157 8.42 -7.56 19.46
CA GLY A 157 8.62 -7.36 20.90
C GLY A 157 7.38 -6.82 21.62
N ASN A 158 7.59 -5.77 22.42
CA ASN A 158 6.60 -5.15 23.29
C ASN A 158 5.84 -4.00 22.61
N ILE A 159 4.65 -3.67 23.13
CA ILE A 159 3.93 -2.47 22.69
C ILE A 159 4.71 -1.22 23.15
N PRO A 160 5.05 -0.28 22.23
CA PRO A 160 5.81 0.91 22.57
C PRO A 160 5.20 1.74 23.70
N GLN A 161 6.08 2.24 24.56
CA GLN A 161 5.73 3.11 25.69
C GLN A 161 6.39 4.50 25.53
N PRO A 162 5.78 5.55 26.12
CA PRO A 162 4.43 5.58 26.68
C PRO A 162 3.34 5.46 25.61
N ARG A 163 2.19 4.87 25.98
CA ARG A 163 0.97 4.89 25.15
C ARG A 163 0.15 6.13 25.45
N GLY A 164 -0.36 6.78 24.41
CA GLY A 164 -1.35 7.84 24.48
C GLY A 164 -2.78 7.29 24.53
N ARG A 165 -3.62 7.75 23.59
CA ARG A 165 -5.04 7.37 23.49
C ARG A 165 -5.22 5.86 23.32
N ARG A 166 -6.20 5.28 24.02
CA ARG A 166 -6.48 3.82 23.98
C ARG A 166 -7.92 3.45 23.61
N ASN A 167 -8.83 4.42 23.59
CA ASN A 167 -10.26 4.26 23.29
C ASN A 167 -10.59 4.70 21.85
N VAL A 168 -9.69 4.42 20.90
CA VAL A 168 -9.95 4.67 19.48
C VAL A 168 -10.90 3.60 18.95
N ARG A 169 -11.96 4.00 18.25
CA ARG A 169 -12.90 3.06 17.62
C ARG A 169 -12.23 2.39 16.43
N GLN A 170 -12.50 1.11 16.24
CA GLN A 170 -11.92 0.31 15.16
C GLN A 170 -12.62 0.52 13.81
N PHE A 171 -13.92 0.87 13.80
CA PHE A 171 -14.72 0.97 12.57
C PHE A 171 -14.86 2.42 12.09
N PHE A 172 -14.62 2.63 10.79
CA PHE A 172 -14.71 3.91 10.10
C PHE A 172 -15.53 3.76 8.83
N GLN A 173 -16.38 4.73 8.55
CA GLN A 173 -17.18 4.79 7.34
C GLN A 173 -16.94 6.14 6.67
N GLU A 174 -16.28 6.12 5.51
CA GLU A 174 -15.93 7.33 4.75
C GLU A 174 -16.05 7.08 3.25
N GLU A 175 -16.34 8.14 2.48
CA GLU A 175 -16.35 8.04 1.03
C GLU A 175 -14.92 7.86 0.48
N ARG A 176 -14.81 7.09 -0.60
CA ARG A 176 -13.56 7.02 -1.35
C ARG A 176 -13.35 8.36 -2.07
N THR A 177 -12.25 9.04 -1.77
CA THR A 177 -11.82 10.24 -2.50
C THR A 177 -11.03 9.82 -3.75
N GLU A 178 -9.74 10.14 -3.84
CA GLU A 178 -8.88 9.70 -4.92
C GLU A 178 -8.57 8.20 -4.86
N HIS A 179 -8.21 7.60 -6.00
CA HIS A 179 -7.98 6.17 -6.08
C HIS A 179 -6.90 5.69 -5.08
N SER A 180 -7.32 4.79 -4.17
CA SER A 180 -6.46 4.16 -3.17
C SER A 180 -5.92 5.09 -2.08
N LYS A 181 -6.44 6.31 -1.92
CA LYS A 181 -6.15 7.14 -0.75
C LYS A 181 -6.90 6.60 0.47
N LYS A 182 -6.17 6.27 1.54
CA LYS A 182 -6.73 5.83 2.83
C LYS A 182 -7.26 7.03 3.62
N PRO A 183 -8.18 6.83 4.60
CA PRO A 183 -8.67 7.92 5.44
C PRO A 183 -7.52 8.63 6.16
N ASP A 184 -7.38 9.94 5.92
CA ASP A 184 -6.31 10.76 6.52
C ASP A 184 -6.36 10.74 8.06
N GLY A 185 -7.56 10.57 8.62
CA GLY A 185 -7.80 10.47 10.06
C GLY A 185 -7.05 9.34 10.75
N ILE A 186 -6.73 8.23 10.05
CA ILE A 186 -6.12 7.05 10.68
C ILE A 186 -4.71 7.34 11.17
N ARG A 187 -3.91 8.09 10.41
CA ARG A 187 -2.56 8.47 10.84
C ARG A 187 -2.58 9.40 12.05
N ASN A 188 -3.56 10.30 12.11
CA ASN A 188 -3.77 11.16 13.27
C ASN A 188 -4.13 10.34 14.51
N LEU A 189 -5.03 9.37 14.38
CA LEU A 189 -5.40 8.47 15.47
C LEU A 189 -4.21 7.63 15.95
N ILE A 190 -3.41 7.07 15.04
CA ILE A 190 -2.18 6.35 15.40
C ILE A 190 -1.21 7.30 16.12
N THR A 191 -1.15 8.57 15.71
CA THR A 191 -0.34 9.59 16.38
C THR A 191 -0.82 9.88 17.79
N GLU A 192 -2.13 9.96 18.02
CA GLU A 192 -2.71 10.09 19.36
C GLU A 192 -2.46 8.84 20.22
N MET A 193 -2.48 7.65 19.63
CA MET A 193 -2.21 6.38 20.33
C MET A 193 -0.74 6.24 20.74
N PHE A 194 0.18 6.77 19.93
CA PHE A 194 1.63 6.65 20.09
C PHE A 194 2.32 8.02 19.90
N PRO A 195 2.13 8.98 20.82
CA PRO A 195 2.50 10.37 20.58
C PRO A 195 4.01 10.61 20.50
N THR A 196 4.82 9.83 21.22
CA THR A 196 6.26 10.09 21.38
C THR A 196 7.13 9.26 20.45
N GLN A 197 6.65 8.12 19.98
CA GLN A 197 7.45 7.20 19.16
C GLN A 197 7.74 7.81 17.80
N ARG A 198 8.94 7.54 17.28
CA ARG A 198 9.24 7.78 15.86
C ARG A 198 8.36 6.89 14.99
N LYS A 199 7.85 7.48 13.92
CA LYS A 199 6.90 6.82 13.01
C LYS A 199 7.38 6.91 11.59
N VAL A 200 7.16 5.86 10.83
CA VAL A 200 7.43 5.82 9.40
C VAL A 200 6.22 5.31 8.63
N GLU A 201 5.94 5.96 7.52
CA GLU A 201 5.02 5.48 6.51
C GLU A 201 5.77 4.89 5.32
N LEU A 202 5.44 3.64 4.99
CA LEU A 202 5.94 2.92 3.83
C LEU A 202 4.93 2.98 2.69
N PHE A 203 5.44 3.13 1.47
CA PHE A 203 4.66 3.36 0.24
C PHE A 203 3.88 4.69 0.27
N ALA A 204 4.42 5.68 0.98
CA ALA A 204 3.82 7.01 1.10
C ALA A 204 3.77 7.74 -0.25
N ARG A 205 2.71 8.51 -0.46
CA ARG A 205 2.57 9.43 -1.61
C ARG A 205 2.62 10.90 -1.21
N GLU A 206 2.44 11.20 0.07
CA GLU A 206 2.45 12.55 0.63
C GLU A 206 3.24 12.60 1.93
N ARG A 207 3.72 13.80 2.31
CA ARG A 207 4.38 14.02 3.60
C ARG A 207 3.35 14.41 4.63
N ILE A 208 3.50 13.86 5.84
CA ILE A 208 2.66 14.19 6.97
C ILE A 208 3.55 14.57 8.16
N LYS A 209 3.17 15.64 8.86
CA LYS A 209 3.92 16.14 10.01
C LYS A 209 4.03 15.05 11.07
N GLY A 210 5.24 14.81 11.58
CA GLY A 210 5.51 13.80 12.60
C GLY A 210 5.73 12.38 12.08
N TRP A 211 5.70 12.19 10.75
CA TRP A 211 5.97 10.91 10.09
C TRP A 211 7.16 11.05 9.15
N ASP A 212 8.12 10.12 9.25
CA ASP A 212 9.05 9.89 8.16
C ASP A 212 8.34 9.10 7.05
N VAL A 213 8.76 9.27 5.81
CA VAL A 213 8.12 8.66 4.66
C VAL A 213 9.14 7.95 3.78
N TRP A 214 8.68 6.86 3.18
CA TRP A 214 9.38 6.10 2.16
C TRP A 214 8.39 5.66 1.10
N GLY A 215 8.64 5.97 -0.16
CA GLY A 215 7.76 5.61 -1.26
C GLY A 215 8.33 6.04 -2.61
N ASN A 216 7.91 5.38 -3.69
CA ASN A 216 8.48 5.61 -5.02
C ASN A 216 8.05 6.94 -5.64
N GLU A 217 7.05 7.60 -5.06
CA GLU A 217 6.46 8.86 -5.55
C GLU A 217 6.86 10.07 -4.69
N ILE A 218 7.72 9.85 -3.68
CA ILE A 218 8.14 10.90 -2.77
C ILE A 218 9.60 10.73 -2.38
N LYS A 219 10.31 11.84 -2.21
CA LYS A 219 11.70 11.77 -1.74
C LYS A 219 11.73 11.19 -0.32
N SER A 220 12.22 9.97 -0.15
CA SER A 220 12.35 9.34 1.18
C SER A 220 13.18 10.21 2.13
N ASN A 221 12.74 10.32 3.39
CA ASN A 221 13.45 11.08 4.43
C ASN A 221 13.77 10.25 5.67
N ILE A 222 13.75 8.93 5.57
CA ILE A 222 14.23 8.04 6.63
C ILE A 222 15.65 8.47 7.02
N LYS A 223 15.87 8.69 8.31
CA LYS A 223 17.16 9.12 8.87
C LYS A 223 17.82 7.97 9.60
N LEU A 224 19.14 7.86 9.40
CA LEU A 224 20.02 6.99 10.16
C LEU A 224 19.94 7.31 11.66
N VAL A 225 19.60 6.30 12.45
CA VAL A 225 19.85 6.30 13.90
C VAL A 225 21.02 5.35 14.14
N LYS A 226 22.09 5.82 14.78
CA LYS A 226 23.17 4.92 15.23
C LYS A 226 22.56 3.99 16.27
N ARG A 227 22.36 2.71 15.94
CA ARG A 227 22.05 1.69 16.93
C ARG A 227 23.13 1.72 17.99
N LYS A 228 22.76 1.96 19.25
CA LYS A 228 23.67 1.68 20.35
C LYS A 228 23.83 0.16 20.35
N LEU A 229 25.00 -0.31 19.92
CA LEU A 229 25.44 -1.66 20.25
C LEU A 229 25.53 -1.66 21.78
N ASN A 230 24.63 -2.40 22.44
CA ASN A 230 24.81 -2.72 23.83
C ASN A 230 25.85 -3.85 23.86
N ASP A 231 26.95 -3.60 24.57
CA ASP A 231 28.01 -4.57 24.89
C ASP A 231 27.48 -5.76 25.71
#